data_AF-A0A2V6PH97-F1
#
_entry.id   AF-A0A2V6PH97-F1
#
_cell.length_a   1.000
_cell.length_b   1.000
_cell.length_c   1.000
_cell.angle_alpha   90.00
_cell.angle_beta   90.00
_cell.angle_gamma   90.00
#
_symmetry.space_group_name_H-M   'P 1'
#
loop_
_entity.id
_entity.type
_entity.pdbx_description
1 polymer ?
#
loop_
_entity_poly.entity_id
_entity_poly.type
_entity_poly.pdbx_seq_one_letter_code
_entity_poly.pdbx_strand_id
1 'polypeptide(L)'
;MPKGGQLIISTFTTEIDEDYARDHAEARAGDFVCLGVTDTGTGMDGATLDRIFEPFFTTKEVGKGTGLGLATVYGIVKLHNGWIEVESRLGMGSTFAVFLSAGKTDAAATSGPSEETTARGGNEIILVVEDETALRGLMRGVLQHYGYHVLEAASGSEALKVWEKNAAQIDLLLTDMALPEGVDGNDLAKDLQRRKEQLKVVFTSGYSLELCGEVAGLQAGLNFLQKPFHPLALARTVRRCLDHTE
;
A
#
# COMPACT_ATOMS: atom_id res chain seq x y z
N MET A 1 -5.16 9.51 19.18
CA MET A 1 -5.62 10.76 18.55
C MET A 1 -5.97 11.82 19.61
N PRO A 2 -4.99 12.42 20.31
CA PRO A 2 -5.25 13.33 21.44
C PRO A 2 -5.98 14.63 21.06
N LYS A 3 -5.95 15.02 19.78
CA LYS A 3 -6.57 16.23 19.24
C LYS A 3 -7.74 15.94 18.29
N GLY A 4 -8.29 14.72 18.32
CA GLY A 4 -9.13 14.20 17.23
C GLY A 4 -8.30 13.67 16.07
N GLY A 5 -8.98 13.13 15.05
CA GLY A 5 -8.37 12.51 13.87
C GLY A 5 -9.40 11.71 13.08
N GLN A 6 -8.97 11.09 11.98
CA GLN A 6 -9.78 10.14 11.24
C GLN A 6 -9.35 8.70 11.56
N LEU A 7 -10.33 7.80 11.55
CA LEU A 7 -10.12 6.36 11.58
C LEU A 7 -10.84 5.78 10.37
N ILE A 8 -10.09 5.12 9.50
CA ILE A 8 -10.60 4.51 8.27
C ILE A 8 -10.52 3.00 8.46
N ILE A 9 -11.63 2.33 8.17
CA ILE A 9 -11.72 0.86 8.18
C ILE A 9 -12.11 0.42 6.78
N SER A 10 -11.29 -0.43 6.17
CA SER A 10 -11.52 -0.97 4.83
C SER A 10 -11.52 -2.50 4.87
N THR A 11 -12.28 -3.12 3.96
CA THR A 11 -12.26 -4.57 3.79
C THR A 11 -12.31 -4.91 2.30
N PHE A 12 -11.50 -5.86 1.87
CA PHE A 12 -11.52 -6.36 0.50
C PHE A 12 -11.00 -7.79 0.42
N THR A 13 -11.43 -8.50 -0.61
CA THR A 13 -10.86 -9.80 -0.98
C THR A 13 -9.68 -9.59 -1.91
N THR A 14 -8.59 -10.33 -1.71
CA THR A 14 -7.41 -10.31 -2.56
C THR A 14 -6.88 -11.73 -2.74
N GLU A 15 -6.43 -12.03 -3.94
CA GLU A 15 -5.63 -13.22 -4.21
C GLU A 15 -4.18 -12.87 -3.93
N ILE A 16 -3.52 -13.69 -3.13
CA ILE A 16 -2.10 -13.58 -2.81
C ILE A 16 -1.37 -14.63 -3.64
N ASP A 17 -0.40 -14.20 -4.44
CA ASP A 17 0.39 -15.10 -5.27
C ASP A 17 1.63 -15.64 -4.54
N GLU A 18 2.33 -16.56 -5.19
CA GLU A 18 3.55 -17.19 -4.66
C GLU A 18 4.72 -16.21 -4.50
N ASP A 19 4.73 -15.12 -5.28
CA ASP A 19 5.78 -14.10 -5.19
C ASP A 19 5.55 -13.27 -3.92
N TYR A 20 4.32 -12.81 -3.70
CA TYR A 20 3.92 -12.12 -2.47
C TYR A 20 4.18 -12.97 -1.22
N ALA A 21 3.85 -14.25 -1.27
CA ALA A 21 4.07 -15.18 -0.17
C ALA A 21 5.55 -15.43 0.16
N ARG A 22 6.45 -15.24 -0.83
CA ARG A 22 7.89 -15.47 -0.67
C ARG A 22 8.57 -14.33 0.07
N ASP A 23 8.13 -13.10 -0.17
CA ASP A 23 8.77 -11.90 0.37
C ASP A 23 8.15 -11.40 1.68
N HIS A 24 6.97 -11.92 2.04
CA HIS A 24 6.40 -11.76 3.38
C HIS A 24 6.50 -13.05 4.17
N ALA A 25 7.34 -13.04 5.21
CA ALA A 25 7.66 -14.21 6.02
C ALA A 25 6.43 -14.97 6.58
N GLU A 26 5.29 -14.29 6.72
CA GLU A 26 4.07 -14.85 7.27
C GLU A 26 2.92 -14.99 6.25
N ALA A 27 3.11 -14.46 5.04
CA ALA A 27 2.11 -14.56 3.97
C ALA A 27 2.16 -15.93 3.29
N ARG A 28 1.11 -16.22 2.54
CA ARG A 28 0.91 -17.51 1.89
C ARG A 28 -0.03 -17.32 0.70
N ALA A 29 0.23 -18.06 -0.37
CA ALA A 29 -0.58 -17.96 -1.57
C ALA A 29 -2.02 -18.46 -1.34
N GLY A 30 -2.99 -17.83 -2.02
CA GLY A 30 -4.40 -18.19 -1.99
C GLY A 30 -5.34 -17.00 -1.79
N ASP A 31 -6.61 -17.29 -1.50
CA ASP A 31 -7.65 -16.29 -1.31
C ASP A 31 -7.67 -15.75 0.14
N PHE A 32 -7.54 -14.44 0.26
CA PHE A 32 -7.55 -13.73 1.53
C PHE A 32 -8.58 -12.61 1.56
N VAL A 33 -9.09 -12.33 2.75
CA VAL A 33 -9.76 -11.08 3.08
C VAL A 33 -8.78 -10.22 3.85
N CYS A 34 -8.54 -9.01 3.38
CA CYS A 34 -7.77 -7.99 4.07
C CYS A 34 -8.72 -7.05 4.83
N LEU A 35 -8.49 -6.86 6.11
CA LEU A 35 -9.08 -5.81 6.96
C LEU A 35 -8.03 -4.73 7.22
N GLY A 36 -8.21 -3.56 6.61
CA GLY A 36 -7.36 -2.40 6.82
C GLY A 36 -7.92 -1.50 7.93
N VAL A 37 -7.05 -1.06 8.84
CA VAL A 37 -7.38 -0.03 9.84
C VAL A 37 -6.30 1.04 9.80
N THR A 38 -6.66 2.25 9.36
CA THR A 38 -5.76 3.41 9.29
C THR A 38 -6.24 4.49 10.25
N ASP A 39 -5.32 5.03 11.06
CA ASP A 39 -5.58 6.16 11.94
C ASP A 39 -4.66 7.34 11.64
N THR A 40 -5.14 8.55 11.90
CA THR A 40 -4.37 9.79 11.73
C THR A 40 -3.74 10.30 13.03
N GLY A 41 -3.40 9.38 13.92
CA GLY A 41 -2.85 9.69 15.22
C GLY A 41 -1.37 10.07 15.19
N THR A 42 -0.70 9.83 16.31
CA THR A 42 0.71 10.23 16.48
C THR A 42 1.69 9.27 15.82
N GLY A 43 1.23 8.13 15.33
CA GLY A 43 2.08 7.05 14.84
C GLY A 43 3.06 6.51 15.89
N MET A 44 3.99 5.69 15.41
CA MET A 44 5.00 4.98 16.20
C MET A 44 6.38 5.15 15.54
N ASP A 45 7.44 5.08 16.33
CA ASP A 45 8.81 4.98 15.83
C ASP A 45 9.19 3.51 15.56
N GLY A 46 10.33 3.29 14.89
CA GLY A 46 10.80 1.94 14.55
C GLY A 46 11.00 1.05 15.79
N ALA A 47 11.58 1.59 16.86
CA ALA A 47 11.80 0.85 18.10
C ALA A 47 10.49 0.42 18.78
N THR A 48 9.43 1.21 18.64
CA THR A 48 8.08 0.82 19.07
C THR A 48 7.52 -0.25 18.15
N LEU A 49 7.58 -0.04 16.82
CA LEU A 49 7.08 -0.98 15.80
C LEU A 49 7.63 -2.40 15.98
N ASP A 50 8.92 -2.55 16.28
CA ASP A 50 9.57 -3.85 16.50
C ASP A 50 8.95 -4.64 17.66
N ARG A 51 8.25 -3.95 18.58
CA ARG A 51 7.81 -4.50 19.86
C ARG A 51 6.30 -4.46 20.06
N ILE A 52 5.53 -3.89 19.15
CA ILE A 52 4.08 -3.63 19.35
C ILE A 52 3.25 -4.89 19.61
N PHE A 53 3.72 -6.05 19.15
CA PHE A 53 3.05 -7.33 19.36
C PHE A 53 3.57 -8.10 20.58
N GLU A 54 4.59 -7.60 21.28
CA GLU A 54 5.09 -8.20 22.52
C GLU A 54 4.00 -8.14 23.62
N PRO A 55 3.69 -9.28 24.27
CA PRO A 55 2.79 -9.27 25.42
C PRO A 55 3.27 -8.31 26.50
N PHE A 56 2.33 -7.53 27.07
CA PHE A 56 2.56 -6.53 28.12
C PHE A 56 3.36 -5.29 27.70
N PHE A 57 3.81 -5.20 26.46
CA PHE A 57 4.43 -3.97 25.97
C PHE A 57 3.40 -2.85 25.82
N THR A 58 3.72 -1.67 26.35
CA THR A 58 2.85 -0.50 26.28
C THR A 58 3.68 0.79 26.32
N THR A 59 3.33 1.75 25.48
CA THR A 59 3.86 3.13 25.51
C THR A 59 3.06 4.05 26.43
N LYS A 60 1.94 3.55 27.00
CA LYS A 60 1.09 4.31 27.92
C LYS A 60 1.70 4.34 29.33
N GLU A 61 1.30 5.36 30.10
CA GLU A 61 1.64 5.48 31.52
C GLU A 61 1.26 4.23 32.32
N VAL A 62 1.99 4.02 33.42
CA VAL A 62 1.78 2.88 34.33
C VAL A 62 0.31 2.82 34.76
N GLY A 63 -0.33 1.68 34.52
CA GLY A 63 -1.74 1.43 34.85
C GLY A 63 -2.77 1.92 33.83
N LYS A 64 -2.36 2.55 32.71
CA LYS A 64 -3.27 3.04 31.64
C LYS A 64 -3.37 2.11 30.42
N GLY A 65 -2.65 1.00 30.44
CA GLY A 65 -2.71 -0.03 29.40
C GLY A 65 -2.12 -1.33 29.91
N THR A 66 -2.79 -2.44 29.61
CA THR A 66 -2.28 -3.78 29.94
C THR A 66 -1.20 -4.25 28.98
N GLY A 67 -1.04 -3.58 27.83
CA GLY A 67 -0.13 -4.01 26.76
C GLY A 67 -0.53 -5.32 26.08
N LEU A 68 -1.77 -5.78 26.28
CA LEU A 68 -2.22 -7.08 25.76
C LEU A 68 -3.07 -7.00 24.49
N GLY A 69 -3.52 -5.80 24.09
CA GLY A 69 -4.46 -5.63 22.97
C GLY A 69 -3.90 -6.17 21.66
N LEU A 70 -2.79 -5.61 21.18
CA LEU A 70 -2.17 -6.02 19.92
C LEU A 70 -1.60 -7.45 19.98
N ALA A 71 -1.05 -7.87 21.12
CA ALA A 71 -0.64 -9.26 21.33
C ALA A 71 -1.81 -10.25 21.19
N THR A 72 -3.00 -9.88 21.68
CA THR A 72 -4.23 -10.68 21.53
C THR A 72 -4.68 -10.71 20.07
N VAL A 73 -4.68 -9.56 19.39
CA VAL A 73 -5.01 -9.48 17.95
C VAL A 73 -4.07 -10.36 17.14
N TYR A 74 -2.76 -10.24 17.36
CA TYR A 74 -1.75 -11.08 16.71
C TYR A 74 -2.03 -12.57 16.94
N GLY A 75 -2.29 -12.98 18.18
CA GLY A 75 -2.65 -14.36 18.52
C GLY A 75 -3.91 -14.86 17.79
N ILE A 76 -4.97 -14.04 17.75
CA ILE A 76 -6.22 -14.37 17.05
C ILE A 76 -5.97 -14.54 15.55
N VAL A 77 -5.23 -13.61 14.94
CA VAL A 77 -4.92 -13.65 13.51
C VAL A 77 -4.11 -14.91 13.19
N LYS A 78 -3.10 -15.25 13.99
CA LYS A 78 -2.31 -16.48 13.83
C LYS A 78 -3.14 -17.75 13.99
N LEU A 79 -4.11 -17.78 14.91
CA LEU A 79 -5.04 -18.91 15.07
C LEU A 79 -5.93 -19.13 13.84
N HIS A 80 -6.19 -18.09 13.06
CA HIS A 80 -6.91 -18.17 11.78
C HIS A 80 -5.94 -18.30 10.59
N ASN A 81 -4.69 -18.65 10.89
CA ASN A 81 -3.57 -18.75 9.97
C ASN A 81 -3.32 -17.45 9.17
N GLY A 82 -3.75 -16.31 9.67
CA GLY A 82 -3.53 -15.01 9.03
C GLY A 82 -2.17 -14.39 9.36
N TRP A 83 -1.95 -13.19 8.85
CA TRP A 83 -0.84 -12.31 9.25
C TRP A 83 -1.28 -10.85 9.32
N ILE A 84 -0.41 -10.00 9.85
CA ILE A 84 -0.64 -8.57 10.01
C ILE A 84 0.57 -7.84 9.43
N GLU A 85 0.32 -6.90 8.52
CA GLU A 85 1.29 -5.92 8.05
C GLU A 85 1.00 -4.57 8.72
N VAL A 86 2.06 -3.85 9.10
CA VAL A 86 1.93 -2.58 9.84
C VAL A 86 2.87 -1.53 9.28
N GLU A 87 2.31 -0.38 8.91
CA GLU A 87 3.06 0.82 8.55
C GLU A 87 2.77 1.92 9.58
N SER A 88 3.80 2.57 10.13
CA SER A 88 3.60 3.67 11.07
C SER A 88 4.80 4.62 11.10
N ARG A 89 4.54 5.90 11.30
CA ARG A 89 5.56 6.95 11.37
C ARG A 89 5.10 8.05 12.31
N LEU A 90 6.03 8.54 13.13
CA LEU A 90 5.77 9.62 14.07
C LEU A 90 5.15 10.84 13.37
N GLY A 91 4.01 11.28 13.89
CA GLY A 91 3.24 12.43 13.40
C GLY A 91 2.32 12.14 12.21
N MET A 92 2.41 10.95 11.60
CA MET A 92 1.61 10.59 10.40
C MET A 92 0.49 9.59 10.69
N GLY A 93 0.56 8.85 11.79
CA GLY A 93 -0.44 7.86 12.16
C GLY A 93 0.02 6.43 11.91
N SER A 94 -0.91 5.50 11.78
CA SER A 94 -0.59 4.07 11.58
C SER A 94 -1.63 3.39 10.70
N THR A 95 -1.17 2.37 9.97
CA THR A 95 -2.01 1.47 9.17
C THR A 95 -1.70 0.04 9.53
N PHE A 96 -2.75 -0.72 9.84
CA PHE A 96 -2.70 -2.16 10.10
C PHE A 96 -3.50 -2.86 9.00
N ALA A 97 -2.86 -3.75 8.24
CA ALA A 97 -3.51 -4.63 7.28
C ALA A 97 -3.53 -6.05 7.83
N VAL A 98 -4.72 -6.56 8.13
CA VAL A 98 -4.93 -7.89 8.70
C VAL A 98 -5.45 -8.83 7.61
N PHE A 99 -4.67 -9.85 7.28
CA PHE A 99 -5.03 -10.83 6.25
C PHE A 99 -5.55 -12.10 6.91
N LEU A 100 -6.77 -12.49 6.56
CA LEU A 100 -7.43 -13.71 7.02
C LEU A 100 -7.81 -14.56 5.82
N SER A 101 -7.69 -15.89 5.91
CA SER A 101 -8.09 -16.76 4.81
C SER A 101 -9.57 -16.57 4.51
N ALA A 102 -9.90 -16.33 3.24
CA ALA A 102 -11.27 -16.39 2.76
C ALA A 102 -11.68 -17.87 2.79
N GLY A 103 -12.22 -18.34 3.91
CA GLY A 103 -12.55 -19.76 4.07
C GLY A 103 -13.38 -20.28 2.89
N LYS A 104 -13.10 -21.51 2.44
CA LYS A 104 -13.95 -22.20 1.46
C LYS A 104 -15.30 -22.51 2.10
N THR A 105 -16.21 -21.56 2.02
CA THR A 105 -17.60 -21.82 2.37
C THR A 105 -18.23 -22.49 1.16
N ASP A 106 -18.55 -23.78 1.26
CA ASP A 106 -19.53 -24.42 0.37
C ASP A 106 -20.88 -23.74 0.64
N ALA A 107 -21.12 -22.62 -0.03
CA ALA A 107 -22.43 -22.01 -0.10
C ALA A 107 -22.52 -21.25 -1.41
N ALA A 108 -23.36 -21.80 -2.28
CA ALA A 108 -24.05 -21.03 -3.30
C ALA A 108 -24.66 -19.77 -2.66
N ALA A 109 -23.92 -18.66 -2.76
CA ALA A 109 -24.39 -17.33 -2.46
C ALA A 109 -24.03 -16.49 -3.67
N THR A 110 -24.99 -16.48 -4.60
CA THR A 110 -25.26 -15.44 -5.59
C THR A 110 -24.10 -14.45 -5.78
N SER A 111 -23.25 -14.75 -6.76
CA SER A 111 -22.59 -13.71 -7.54
C SER A 111 -23.69 -12.85 -8.16
N GLY A 112 -24.22 -11.90 -7.38
CA GLY A 112 -24.81 -10.71 -7.97
C GLY A 112 -23.75 -10.12 -8.90
N PRO A 113 -24.13 -9.55 -10.05
CA PRO A 113 -23.17 -8.90 -10.91
C PRO A 113 -22.57 -7.76 -10.07
N SER A 114 -21.37 -7.96 -9.51
CA SER A 114 -20.54 -6.81 -9.19
C SER A 114 -20.39 -6.12 -10.53
N GLU A 115 -20.82 -4.87 -10.62
CA GLU A 115 -20.51 -4.03 -11.76
C GLU A 115 -18.99 -3.91 -11.85
N GLU A 116 -18.35 -4.93 -12.44
CA GLU A 116 -17.06 -4.86 -13.09
C GLU A 116 -17.25 -3.87 -14.24
N THR A 117 -17.32 -2.59 -13.91
CA THR A 117 -16.79 -1.56 -14.79
C THR A 117 -15.30 -1.85 -14.85
N THR A 118 -14.94 -2.78 -15.74
CA THR A 118 -13.59 -3.23 -16.02
C THR A 118 -12.70 -1.99 -16.12
N ALA A 119 -11.69 -1.89 -15.25
CA ALA A 119 -10.66 -0.89 -15.47
C ALA A 119 -10.11 -1.13 -16.89
N ARG A 120 -10.18 -0.11 -17.74
CA ARG A 120 -9.58 -0.22 -19.08
C ARG A 120 -8.08 -0.35 -18.88
N GLY A 121 -7.49 -1.36 -19.50
CA GLY A 121 -6.05 -1.57 -19.52
C GLY A 121 -5.29 -0.62 -20.45
N GLY A 122 -4.03 -0.93 -20.70
CA GLY A 122 -3.13 -0.13 -21.51
C GLY A 122 -1.93 -0.91 -22.02
N ASN A 123 -0.99 -0.22 -22.66
CA ASN A 123 0.32 -0.76 -23.06
C ASN A 123 1.49 0.13 -22.59
N GLU A 124 1.17 1.18 -21.84
CA GLU A 124 2.09 2.15 -21.26
C GLU A 124 3.11 1.47 -20.32
N ILE A 125 4.27 2.10 -20.17
CA ILE A 125 5.32 1.62 -19.27
C ILE A 125 5.25 2.35 -17.94
N ILE A 126 5.10 1.58 -16.86
CA ILE A 126 4.95 2.06 -15.49
C ILE A 126 6.21 1.69 -14.72
N LEU A 127 6.87 2.68 -14.12
CA LEU A 127 7.92 2.46 -13.13
C LEU A 127 7.28 2.36 -11.74
N VAL A 128 7.33 1.17 -11.14
CA VAL A 128 6.84 0.90 -9.79
C VAL A 128 8.00 0.97 -8.80
N VAL A 129 7.88 1.84 -7.80
CA VAL A 129 8.86 2.04 -6.73
C VAL A 129 8.18 1.78 -5.38
N GLU A 130 8.52 0.66 -4.77
CA GLU A 130 7.91 0.14 -3.55
C GLU A 130 8.98 -0.72 -2.90
N ASP A 131 9.31 -0.53 -1.63
CA ASP A 131 10.40 -1.28 -0.99
C ASP A 131 9.97 -2.67 -0.54
N GLU A 132 8.69 -2.83 -0.22
CA GLU A 132 8.10 -4.11 0.11
C GLU A 132 7.97 -4.98 -1.15
N THR A 133 8.88 -5.95 -1.31
CA THR A 133 9.00 -6.76 -2.53
C THR A 133 7.70 -7.46 -2.92
N ALA A 134 6.91 -7.89 -1.95
CA ALA A 134 5.65 -8.56 -2.19
C ALA A 134 4.55 -7.60 -2.64
N LEU A 135 4.37 -6.44 -1.99
CA LEU A 135 3.43 -5.42 -2.47
C LEU A 135 3.82 -4.92 -3.86
N ARG A 136 5.13 -4.76 -4.11
CA ARG A 136 5.66 -4.47 -5.46
C ARG A 136 5.28 -5.56 -6.46
N GLY A 137 5.38 -6.83 -6.08
CA GLY A 137 4.95 -8.00 -6.86
C GLY A 137 3.46 -8.01 -7.17
N LEU A 138 2.60 -7.72 -6.18
CA LEU A 138 1.16 -7.57 -6.35
C LEU A 138 0.84 -6.43 -7.32
N MET A 139 1.46 -5.25 -7.13
CA MET A 139 1.26 -4.09 -8.00
C MET A 139 1.66 -4.44 -9.44
N ARG A 140 2.80 -5.10 -9.63
CA ARG A 140 3.25 -5.61 -10.94
C ARG A 140 2.23 -6.56 -11.55
N GLY A 141 1.80 -7.59 -10.82
CA GLY A 141 0.87 -8.62 -11.30
C GLY A 141 -0.47 -8.01 -11.74
N VAL A 142 -1.01 -7.11 -10.93
CA VAL A 142 -2.24 -6.37 -11.26
C VAL A 142 -2.04 -5.53 -12.52
N LEU A 143 -0.98 -4.75 -12.62
CA LEU A 143 -0.76 -3.88 -13.78
C LEU A 143 -0.49 -4.66 -15.06
N GLN A 144 0.27 -5.75 -15.00
CA GLN A 144 0.51 -6.66 -16.13
C GLN A 144 -0.78 -7.36 -16.58
N HIS A 145 -1.65 -7.75 -15.65
CA HIS A 145 -2.97 -8.29 -15.97
C HIS A 145 -3.81 -7.31 -16.80
N TYR A 146 -3.67 -6.01 -16.54
CA TYR A 146 -4.28 -4.93 -17.33
C TYR A 146 -3.46 -4.48 -18.55
N GLY A 147 -2.41 -5.22 -18.93
CA GLY A 147 -1.64 -5.03 -20.18
C GLY A 147 -0.46 -4.04 -20.08
N TYR A 148 -0.24 -3.43 -18.93
CA TYR A 148 0.87 -2.50 -18.74
C TYR A 148 2.22 -3.20 -18.70
N HIS A 149 3.25 -2.52 -19.18
CA HIS A 149 4.64 -2.96 -19.00
C HIS A 149 5.16 -2.37 -17.69
N VAL A 150 5.68 -3.22 -16.81
CA VAL A 150 6.11 -2.80 -15.46
C VAL A 150 7.63 -2.89 -15.37
N LEU A 151 8.25 -1.77 -15.00
CA LEU A 151 9.63 -1.71 -14.53
C LEU A 151 9.60 -1.57 -13.00
N GLU A 152 10.44 -2.30 -12.29
CA GLU A 152 10.41 -2.38 -10.83
C GLU A 152 11.67 -1.74 -10.22
N ALA A 153 11.53 -1.13 -9.06
CA ALA A 153 12.62 -0.70 -8.22
C ALA A 153 12.23 -0.85 -6.74
N ALA A 154 13.15 -1.36 -5.91
CA ALA A 154 12.95 -1.53 -4.47
C ALA A 154 13.33 -0.28 -3.67
N SER A 155 13.90 0.74 -4.30
CA SER A 155 14.28 1.99 -3.65
C SER A 155 14.36 3.13 -4.63
N GLY A 156 14.37 4.37 -4.13
CA GLY A 156 14.55 5.54 -4.97
C GLY A 156 15.88 5.55 -5.72
N SER A 157 16.94 5.00 -5.14
CA SER A 157 18.25 4.91 -5.79
C SER A 157 18.27 3.89 -6.94
N GLU A 158 17.54 2.78 -6.80
CA GLU A 158 17.34 1.82 -7.89
C GLU A 158 16.43 2.41 -8.97
N ALA A 159 15.37 3.13 -8.59
CA ALA A 159 14.46 3.80 -9.52
C ALA A 159 15.21 4.78 -10.43
N LEU A 160 16.17 5.53 -9.89
CA LEU A 160 17.03 6.41 -10.68
C LEU A 160 17.88 5.65 -11.72
N LYS A 161 18.44 4.48 -11.36
CA LYS A 161 19.21 3.65 -12.29
C LYS A 161 18.33 3.07 -13.40
N VAL A 162 17.11 2.66 -13.06
CA VAL A 162 16.11 2.19 -14.04
C VAL A 162 15.70 3.33 -14.97
N TRP A 163 15.49 4.53 -14.40
CA TRP A 163 15.16 5.74 -15.14
C TRP A 163 16.24 6.11 -16.16
N GLU A 164 17.52 6.13 -15.77
CA GLU A 164 18.64 6.49 -16.66
C GLU A 164 18.67 5.65 -17.95
N LYS A 165 18.22 4.40 -17.91
CA LYS A 165 18.20 3.49 -19.05
C LYS A 165 16.91 3.59 -19.89
N ASN A 166 15.79 3.98 -19.27
CA ASN A 166 14.45 3.82 -19.84
C ASN A 166 13.61 5.11 -19.87
N ALA A 167 14.15 6.26 -19.44
CA ALA A 167 13.41 7.51 -19.21
C ALA A 167 12.47 7.92 -20.34
N ALA A 168 12.89 7.76 -21.60
CA ALA A 168 12.09 8.14 -22.76
C ALA A 168 10.76 7.38 -22.84
N GLN A 169 10.74 6.13 -22.38
CA GLN A 169 9.63 5.19 -22.54
C GLN A 169 8.70 5.15 -21.32
N ILE A 170 9.15 5.60 -20.13
CA ILE A 170 8.35 5.54 -18.90
C ILE A 170 7.25 6.60 -18.95
N ASP A 171 5.98 6.17 -18.94
CA ASP A 171 4.81 7.05 -19.03
C ASP A 171 4.30 7.48 -17.67
N LEU A 172 4.44 6.61 -16.66
CA LEU A 172 3.95 6.84 -15.30
C LEU A 172 4.91 6.31 -14.25
N LEU A 173 5.13 7.11 -13.20
CA LEU A 173 5.75 6.69 -11.95
C LEU A 173 4.66 6.32 -10.95
N LEU A 174 4.70 5.10 -10.43
CA LEU A 174 3.88 4.66 -9.31
C LEU A 174 4.83 4.44 -8.12
N THR A 175 4.80 5.31 -7.12
CA THR A 175 5.78 5.29 -6.03
C THR A 175 5.10 5.27 -4.66
N ASP A 176 5.62 4.48 -3.72
CA ASP A 176 5.37 4.74 -2.30
C ASP A 176 5.97 6.11 -1.94
N MET A 177 5.27 6.84 -1.07
CA MET A 177 5.76 8.07 -0.45
C MET A 177 6.84 7.78 0.59
N ALA A 178 6.71 6.68 1.34
CA ALA A 178 7.57 6.37 2.47
C ALA A 178 8.69 5.37 2.12
N LEU A 179 9.58 5.72 1.20
CA LEU A 179 10.69 4.85 0.84
C LEU A 179 11.82 4.85 1.90
N PRO A 180 12.54 3.72 2.06
CA PRO A 180 13.69 3.60 2.96
C PRO A 180 14.90 4.41 2.48
N GLU A 181 15.92 4.53 3.32
CA GLU A 181 17.20 5.19 3.04
C GLU A 181 17.14 6.72 2.84
N GLY A 182 16.02 7.36 3.23
CA GLY A 182 15.91 8.82 3.28
C GLY A 182 15.64 9.50 1.93
N VAL A 183 15.31 8.73 0.89
CA VAL A 183 14.71 9.27 -0.33
C VAL A 183 13.21 9.28 -0.15
N ASP A 184 12.58 10.44 -0.11
CA ASP A 184 11.12 10.54 -0.10
C ASP A 184 10.58 10.26 -1.52
N GLY A 185 9.50 9.48 -1.65
CA GLY A 185 8.86 9.24 -2.95
C GLY A 185 8.41 10.53 -3.64
N ASN A 186 8.07 11.56 -2.86
CA ASN A 186 7.77 12.90 -3.34
C ASN A 186 9.00 13.58 -3.98
N ASP A 187 10.17 13.46 -3.35
CA ASP A 187 11.40 14.06 -3.87
C ASP A 187 11.86 13.36 -5.15
N LEU A 188 11.71 12.03 -5.20
CA LEU A 188 11.92 11.25 -6.42
C LEU A 188 10.99 11.72 -7.54
N ALA A 189 9.69 11.81 -7.27
CA ALA A 189 8.70 12.28 -8.26
C ALA A 189 9.04 13.67 -8.78
N LYS A 190 9.37 14.63 -7.90
CA LYS A 190 9.78 16.00 -8.26
C LYS A 190 11.05 16.04 -9.10
N ASP A 191 12.03 15.19 -8.82
CA ASP A 191 13.24 15.08 -9.66
C ASP A 191 12.90 14.53 -11.06
N LEU A 192 12.14 13.44 -11.13
CA LEU A 192 11.81 12.82 -12.42
C LEU A 192 10.89 13.70 -13.28
N GLN A 193 9.92 14.40 -12.68
CA GLN A 193 9.07 15.36 -13.39
C GLN A 193 9.86 16.58 -13.91
N ARG A 194 10.91 17.03 -13.21
CA ARG A 194 11.82 18.06 -13.74
C ARG A 194 12.60 17.59 -14.96
N ARG A 195 12.85 16.28 -15.09
CA ARG A 195 13.54 15.67 -16.23
C ARG A 195 12.59 15.33 -17.38
N LYS A 196 11.34 14.98 -17.09
CA LYS A 196 10.26 14.70 -18.05
C LYS A 196 8.96 15.34 -17.56
N GLU A 197 8.68 16.52 -18.08
CA GLU A 197 7.51 17.34 -17.68
C GLU A 197 6.17 16.59 -17.85
N GLN A 198 6.08 15.72 -18.86
CA GLN A 198 4.87 14.94 -19.15
C GLN A 198 4.71 13.68 -18.29
N LEU A 199 5.65 13.39 -17.38
CA LEU A 199 5.59 12.19 -16.53
C LEU A 199 4.38 12.25 -15.60
N LYS A 200 3.49 11.26 -15.73
CA LYS A 200 2.39 11.05 -14.78
C LYS A 200 2.93 10.42 -13.51
N VAL A 201 2.35 10.78 -12.36
CA VAL A 201 2.77 10.26 -11.07
C VAL A 201 1.55 9.82 -10.29
N VAL A 202 1.61 8.62 -9.72
CA VAL A 202 0.66 8.11 -8.73
C VAL A 202 1.44 7.78 -7.46
N PHE A 203 0.96 8.29 -6.34
CA PHE A 203 1.52 8.00 -5.03
C PHE A 203 0.72 6.90 -4.33
N THR A 204 1.41 6.01 -3.64
CA THR A 204 0.81 5.12 -2.65
C THR A 204 1.30 5.48 -1.26
N SER A 205 0.46 5.28 -0.24
CA SER A 205 0.82 5.61 1.15
C SER A 205 -0.10 4.88 2.12
N GLY A 206 0.43 4.39 3.24
CA GLY A 206 -0.38 3.96 4.38
C GLY A 206 -1.24 5.05 4.98
N TYR A 207 -0.95 6.32 4.74
CA TYR A 207 -1.67 7.44 5.35
C TYR A 207 -2.82 7.95 4.47
N SER A 208 -3.77 8.67 5.07
CA SER A 208 -4.82 9.34 4.29
C SER A 208 -4.26 10.55 3.54
N LEU A 209 -4.97 10.96 2.48
CA LEU A 209 -4.58 12.11 1.65
C LEU A 209 -4.37 13.39 2.46
N GLU A 210 -5.22 13.64 3.47
CA GLU A 210 -5.16 14.83 4.32
C GLU A 210 -3.90 14.89 5.19
N LEU A 211 -3.26 13.75 5.42
CA LEU A 211 -2.04 13.63 6.21
C LEU A 211 -0.77 13.63 5.36
N CYS A 212 -0.90 13.37 4.07
CA CYS A 212 0.19 13.36 3.10
C CYS A 212 0.62 14.79 2.70
N GLY A 213 0.61 15.74 3.65
CA GLY A 213 0.90 17.15 3.44
C GLY A 213 2.20 17.44 2.67
N GLU A 214 2.36 18.70 2.23
CA GLU A 214 3.44 19.23 1.37
C GLU A 214 3.54 18.69 -0.07
N VAL A 215 2.80 17.64 -0.45
CA VAL A 215 2.71 17.20 -1.85
C VAL A 215 1.57 17.94 -2.56
N ALA A 216 1.93 18.95 -3.34
CA ALA A 216 0.98 19.74 -4.10
C ALA A 216 0.30 18.90 -5.19
N GLY A 217 -1.04 19.02 -5.30
CA GLY A 217 -1.80 18.42 -6.41
C GLY A 217 -2.23 16.96 -6.20
N LEU A 218 -2.07 16.38 -5.01
CA LEU A 218 -2.64 15.06 -4.71
C LEU A 218 -4.17 15.09 -4.71
N GLN A 219 -4.77 14.10 -5.36
CA GLN A 219 -6.21 13.89 -5.53
C GLN A 219 -6.51 12.40 -5.41
N ALA A 220 -7.33 12.05 -4.42
CA ALA A 220 -7.72 10.67 -4.12
C ALA A 220 -8.35 10.01 -5.35
N GLY A 221 -7.83 8.85 -5.75
CA GLY A 221 -8.34 8.10 -6.90
C GLY A 221 -7.97 8.67 -8.27
N LEU A 222 -7.21 9.77 -8.35
CA LEU A 222 -6.60 10.29 -9.58
C LEU A 222 -5.09 10.04 -9.60
N ASN A 223 -4.37 10.49 -8.57
CA ASN A 223 -2.91 10.34 -8.45
C ASN A 223 -2.47 9.94 -7.03
N PHE A 224 -3.40 9.46 -6.22
CA PHE A 224 -3.15 8.99 -4.86
C PHE A 224 -3.96 7.73 -4.55
N LEU A 225 -3.31 6.75 -3.91
CA LEU A 225 -3.90 5.49 -3.49
C LEU A 225 -3.48 5.15 -2.05
N GLN A 226 -4.45 5.08 -1.14
CA GLN A 226 -4.20 4.76 0.27
C GLN A 226 -4.06 3.24 0.47
N LYS A 227 -3.00 2.81 1.15
CA LYS A 227 -2.81 1.43 1.60
C LYS A 227 -3.66 1.13 2.86
N PRO A 228 -4.21 -0.09 3.01
CA PRO A 228 -4.25 -1.13 1.99
C PRO A 228 -5.31 -0.83 0.92
N PHE A 229 -5.01 -1.11 -0.34
CA PHE A 229 -5.89 -0.81 -1.48
C PHE A 229 -6.33 -2.09 -2.22
N HIS A 230 -7.53 -2.02 -2.81
CA HIS A 230 -8.04 -3.08 -3.67
C HIS A 230 -7.31 -3.06 -5.05
N PRO A 231 -6.98 -4.22 -5.65
CA PRO A 231 -6.35 -4.31 -6.99
C PRO A 231 -7.05 -3.47 -8.08
N LEU A 232 -8.37 -3.58 -8.19
CA LEU A 232 -9.17 -2.75 -9.10
C LEU A 232 -9.03 -1.23 -8.84
N ALA A 233 -8.83 -0.79 -7.59
CA ALA A 233 -8.60 0.62 -7.28
C ALA A 233 -7.25 1.09 -7.83
N LEU A 234 -6.20 0.28 -7.70
CA LEU A 234 -4.90 0.51 -8.32
C LEU A 234 -5.03 0.69 -9.84
N ALA A 235 -5.65 -0.29 -10.52
CA ALA A 235 -5.82 -0.27 -11.96
C ALA A 235 -6.62 0.96 -12.44
N ARG A 236 -7.70 1.31 -11.74
CA ARG A 236 -8.51 2.50 -12.05
C ARG A 236 -7.74 3.80 -11.85
N THR A 237 -7.01 3.95 -10.74
CA THR A 237 -6.22 5.16 -10.47
C THR A 237 -5.14 5.34 -11.53
N VAL A 238 -4.41 4.27 -11.89
CA VAL A 238 -3.40 4.32 -12.96
C VAL A 238 -4.02 4.74 -14.30
N ARG A 239 -5.10 4.08 -14.74
CA ARG A 239 -5.75 4.43 -16.01
C ARG A 239 -6.25 5.87 -16.03
N ARG A 240 -6.90 6.33 -14.96
CA ARG A 240 -7.35 7.73 -14.83
C ARG A 240 -6.19 8.71 -14.88
N CYS A 241 -5.09 8.43 -14.18
CA CYS A 241 -3.91 9.29 -14.17
C CYS A 241 -3.31 9.45 -15.58
N LEU A 242 -3.21 8.35 -16.31
CA LEU A 242 -2.72 8.33 -17.69
C LEU A 242 -3.65 9.07 -18.66
N ASP A 243 -4.97 8.90 -18.52
CA ASP A 243 -5.97 9.54 -19.39
C ASP A 243 -6.19 11.03 -19.06
N HIS A 244 -5.82 11.47 -17.85
CA HIS A 244 -5.99 12.85 -17.43
C HIS A 244 -5.09 13.77 -18.25
N THR A 245 -5.71 14.54 -19.14
CA THR A 245 -5.06 15.65 -19.84
C THR A 245 -5.20 16.89 -18.96
N GLU A 246 -4.11 17.62 -18.73
CA GLU A 246 -4.16 18.91 -18.02
C GLU A 246 -5.02 19.93 -18.75
#